data_AF-A0AAE1FUX1-F1
#
_entry.id   AF-A0AAE1FUX1-F1
#
_cell.length_a   1.000
_cell.length_b   1.000
_cell.length_c   1.000
_cell.angle_alpha   90.00
_cell.angle_beta   90.00
_cell.angle_gamma   90.00
#
_symmetry.space_group_name_H-M   'P 1'
#
loop_
_entity.id
_entity.type
_entity.pdbx_description
1 polymer ?
#
loop_
_entity_poly.entity_id
_entity_poly.type
_entity_poly.pdbx_seq_one_letter_code
_entity_poly.pdbx_strand_id
1 'polypeptide(L)'
;MPQELEDLGVSFVLQMGFACDVCRRNFLRKADLERHMLTHTGDRPHTCPHCNFACNRSSNLYRHIRSTHPSFMVLHPSHIDPTIGPPLPTPGHRHLQSS
;
A
#
# COMPACT_ATOMS: atom_id res chain seq x y z
N MET A 1 -50.60 -17.67 -3.71
CA MET A 1 -50.27 -16.26 -3.43
C MET A 1 -50.38 -16.07 -1.93
N PRO A 2 -49.38 -15.52 -1.22
CA PRO A 2 -48.34 -14.55 -1.62
C PRO A 2 -47.01 -15.27 -1.98
N GLN A 3 -46.18 -14.93 -2.96
CA GLN A 3 -45.82 -13.66 -3.63
C GLN A 3 -45.43 -12.57 -2.65
N GLU A 4 -44.21 -12.67 -2.09
CA GLU A 4 -43.33 -11.55 -1.68
C GLU A 4 -41.90 -12.09 -1.42
N LEU A 5 -41.36 -12.99 -2.28
CA LEU A 5 -39.94 -13.40 -2.22
C LEU A 5 -39.08 -12.59 -3.21
N GLU A 6 -39.59 -11.43 -3.62
CA GLU A 6 -39.01 -10.54 -4.63
C GLU A 6 -38.97 -9.10 -4.12
N ASP A 7 -38.54 -8.85 -2.87
CA ASP A 7 -38.09 -7.51 -2.49
C ASP A 7 -37.07 -7.60 -1.35
N LEU A 8 -35.85 -7.12 -1.59
CA LEU A 8 -34.64 -7.20 -0.73
C LEU A 8 -33.66 -8.36 -1.02
N GLY A 9 -33.42 -8.62 -2.29
CA GLY A 9 -32.07 -8.94 -2.81
C GLY A 9 -31.03 -7.84 -2.54
N VAL A 10 -31.05 -7.22 -1.36
CA VAL A 10 -30.23 -6.08 -0.90
C VAL A 10 -29.75 -6.29 0.55
N SER A 11 -29.53 -7.52 1.00
CA SER A 11 -28.92 -7.80 2.33
C SER A 11 -27.72 -8.75 2.26
N PHE A 12 -27.52 -9.47 1.16
CA PHE A 12 -26.22 -10.08 0.82
C PHE A 12 -25.32 -9.08 0.07
N VAL A 13 -25.64 -7.79 0.14
CA VAL A 13 -24.78 -6.72 -0.34
C VAL A 13 -23.72 -6.51 0.74
N LEU A 14 -22.70 -7.36 0.65
CA LEU A 14 -21.34 -7.19 1.16
C LEU A 14 -21.22 -6.01 2.14
N GLN A 15 -21.35 -6.29 3.44
CA GLN A 15 -20.66 -5.49 4.43
C GLN A 15 -19.15 -5.67 4.20
N MET A 16 -18.65 -5.01 3.15
CA MET A 16 -17.26 -4.70 2.90
C MET A 16 -16.84 -3.78 4.06
N GLY A 17 -16.50 -4.39 5.18
CA GLY A 17 -16.48 -3.78 6.52
C GLY A 17 -15.43 -2.68 6.76
N PHE A 18 -14.77 -2.18 5.72
CA PHE A 18 -13.76 -1.13 5.82
C PHE A 18 -14.01 -0.10 4.74
N ALA A 19 -14.66 1.00 5.11
CA ALA A 19 -14.92 2.12 4.22
C ALA A 19 -13.88 3.23 4.40
N CYS A 20 -13.53 3.89 3.33
CA CYS A 20 -12.72 5.11 3.38
C CYS A 20 -13.59 6.29 3.83
N ASP A 21 -13.17 6.99 4.87
CA ASP A 21 -13.90 8.17 5.36
C ASP A 21 -13.83 9.37 4.39
N VAL A 22 -12.80 9.42 3.54
CA VAL A 22 -12.57 10.53 2.60
C VAL A 22 -13.37 10.36 1.31
N CYS A 23 -13.34 9.17 0.69
CA CYS A 23 -13.97 8.93 -0.61
C CYS A 23 -15.10 7.88 -0.59
N ARG A 24 -15.47 7.37 0.59
CA ARG A 24 -16.53 6.36 0.80
C ARG A 24 -16.37 5.07 0.01
N ARG A 25 -15.16 4.79 -0.46
CA ARG A 25 -14.83 3.53 -1.13
C ARG A 25 -14.76 2.40 -0.12
N ASN A 26 -15.37 1.27 -0.46
CA ASN A 26 -15.42 0.09 0.41
C ASN A 26 -14.30 -0.90 0.06
N PHE A 27 -13.77 -1.55 1.10
CA PHE A 27 -12.71 -2.54 1.02
C PHE A 27 -13.10 -3.81 1.78
N LEU A 28 -12.63 -4.94 1.27
CA LEU A 28 -12.87 -6.25 1.88
C LEU A 28 -12.00 -6.50 3.12
N ARG A 29 -10.85 -5.82 3.22
CA ARG A 29 -9.87 -6.00 4.31
C ARG A 29 -9.40 -4.65 4.84
N LYS A 30 -9.12 -4.57 6.15
CA LYS A 30 -8.58 -3.37 6.80
C LYS A 30 -7.26 -2.92 6.17
N ALA A 31 -6.36 -3.87 5.89
CA ALA A 31 -5.07 -3.58 5.26
C ALA A 31 -5.21 -2.92 3.87
N ASP A 32 -6.27 -3.24 3.13
CA ASP A 32 -6.54 -2.60 1.84
C ASP A 32 -7.01 -1.16 2.02
N LEU A 33 -7.83 -0.90 3.03
CA LEU A 33 -8.24 0.45 3.42
C LEU A 33 -7.03 1.28 3.91
N GLU A 34 -6.24 0.77 4.83
CA GLU A 34 -5.04 1.46 5.36
C GLU A 34 -4.08 1.84 4.24
N ARG A 35 -3.80 0.90 3.33
CA ARG A 35 -2.99 1.19 2.13
C ARG A 35 -3.66 2.20 1.20
N HIS A 36 -4.97 2.14 1.04
CA HIS A 36 -5.71 3.12 0.25
C HIS A 36 -5.60 4.53 0.85
N MET A 37 -5.59 4.67 2.19
CA MET A 37 -5.43 5.98 2.84
C MET A 37 -4.11 6.67 2.45
N LEU A 38 -3.05 5.92 2.15
CA LEU A 38 -1.79 6.47 1.62
C LEU A 38 -1.98 7.24 0.30
N THR A 39 -3.04 6.95 -0.46
CA THR A 39 -3.36 7.72 -1.67
C THR A 39 -3.94 9.10 -1.37
N HIS A 40 -4.53 9.28 -0.20
CA HIS A 40 -5.03 10.57 0.27
C HIS A 40 -3.94 11.39 0.95
N THR A 41 -3.07 10.77 1.74
CA THR A 41 -1.93 11.47 2.37
C THR A 41 -0.79 11.75 1.41
N GLY A 42 -0.70 10.97 0.32
CA GLY A 42 0.43 11.02 -0.60
C GLY A 42 1.65 10.26 -0.11
N ASP A 43 1.54 9.55 1.02
CA ASP A 43 2.64 8.76 1.58
C ASP A 43 3.06 7.62 0.64
N ARG A 44 4.38 7.46 0.52
CA ARG A 44 5.00 6.48 -0.37
C ARG A 44 6.10 5.74 0.39
N PRO A 45 5.73 4.80 1.28
CA PRO A 45 6.68 4.11 2.15
C PRO A 45 7.69 3.23 1.41
N HIS A 46 7.46 2.90 0.13
CA HIS A 46 8.37 2.09 -0.66
C HIS A 46 9.15 2.96 -1.64
N THR A 47 10.38 3.28 -1.29
CA THR A 47 11.31 4.11 -2.09
C THR A 47 12.34 3.25 -2.82
N CYS A 48 12.69 3.65 -4.03
CA CYS A 48 13.79 3.06 -4.77
C CYS A 48 15.13 3.55 -4.19
N PRO A 49 16.09 2.65 -3.91
CA PRO A 49 17.39 3.06 -3.38
C PRO A 49 18.31 3.72 -4.44
N HIS A 50 17.94 3.63 -5.72
CA HIS A 50 18.78 4.10 -6.82
C HIS A 50 18.24 5.35 -7.53
N CYS A 51 16.97 5.69 -7.32
CA CYS A 51 16.34 6.87 -7.91
C CYS A 51 15.22 7.40 -7.01
N ASN A 52 14.67 8.57 -7.36
CA ASN A 52 13.62 9.23 -6.58
C ASN A 52 12.21 8.61 -6.79
N PHE A 53 12.12 7.38 -7.29
CA PHE A 53 10.84 6.69 -7.45
C PHE A 53 10.33 6.19 -6.09
N ALA A 54 9.08 6.51 -5.76
CA ALA A 54 8.44 6.04 -4.54
C ALA A 54 6.98 5.66 -4.81
N CYS A 55 6.50 4.62 -4.14
CA CYS A 55 5.13 4.12 -4.26
C CYS A 55 4.57 3.55 -2.94
N ASN A 56 3.26 3.31 -2.92
CA ASN A 56 2.54 2.78 -1.76
C ASN A 56 2.38 1.24 -1.75
N ARG A 57 3.04 0.54 -2.67
CA ARG A 57 3.00 -0.94 -2.77
C ARG A 57 4.40 -1.50 -3.02
N SER A 58 4.84 -2.43 -2.19
CA SER A 58 6.11 -3.15 -2.38
C SER A 58 6.21 -3.82 -3.76
N SER A 59 5.12 -4.43 -4.25
CA SER A 59 5.08 -5.06 -5.58
C SER A 59 5.30 -4.08 -6.73
N ASN A 60 4.87 -2.82 -6.57
CA ASN A 60 5.13 -1.78 -7.57
C ASN A 60 6.60 -1.38 -7.57
N LEU A 61 7.23 -1.27 -6.39
CA LEU A 61 8.66 -1.00 -6.26
C LEU A 61 9.49 -2.13 -6.88
N TYR A 62 9.17 -3.39 -6.55
CA TYR A 62 9.84 -4.56 -7.12
C TYR A 62 9.78 -4.55 -8.66
N ARG A 63 8.58 -4.31 -9.21
CA ARG A 63 8.40 -4.22 -10.67
C ARG A 63 9.21 -3.08 -11.28
N HIS A 64 9.20 -1.90 -10.66
CA HIS A 64 9.99 -0.76 -11.11
C HIS A 64 11.49 -1.10 -11.15
N ILE A 65 12.03 -1.66 -10.07
CA ILE A 65 13.43 -2.02 -10.00
C ILE A 65 13.77 -3.07 -11.07
N ARG A 66 12.90 -4.06 -11.27
CA ARG A 66 13.11 -5.12 -12.26
C ARG A 66 13.17 -4.57 -13.69
N SER A 67 12.34 -3.57 -14.02
CA SER A 67 12.29 -2.99 -15.37
C SER A 67 13.31 -1.87 -15.60
N THR A 68 13.59 -1.06 -14.59
CA THR A 68 14.36 0.18 -14.73
C THR A 68 15.79 0.03 -14.21
N HIS A 69 16.01 -0.87 -13.25
CA HIS A 69 17.32 -1.14 -12.65
C HIS A 69 17.62 -2.65 -12.65
N PRO A 70 17.60 -3.32 -13.81
CA PRO A 70 17.79 -4.77 -13.89
C PRO A 70 19.14 -5.22 -13.30
N SER A 71 20.20 -4.42 -13.46
CA SER A 71 21.52 -4.70 -12.91
C SER A 71 21.55 -4.70 -11.37
N PHE A 72 20.68 -3.91 -10.72
CA PHE A 72 20.61 -3.84 -9.27
C PHE A 72 20.08 -5.16 -8.67
N MET A 73 19.14 -5.83 -9.35
CA MET A 73 18.62 -7.14 -8.92
C MET A 73 19.68 -8.25 -8.96
N VAL A 74 20.67 -8.13 -9.85
CA VAL A 74 21.74 -9.13 -10.01
C VAL A 74 22.81 -8.95 -8.93
N LEU A 75 23.12 -7.71 -8.58
CA LEU A 75 24.20 -7.39 -7.64
C LEU A 75 23.75 -7.42 -6.17
N HIS A 76 22.51 -7.01 -5.87
CA HIS A 76 22.01 -6.86 -4.49
C HIS A 76 20.57 -7.38 -4.32
N PRO A 77 20.32 -8.70 -4.48
CA PRO A 77 18.97 -9.27 -4.42
C PRO A 77 18.30 -9.15 -3.04
N SER A 78 19.06 -9.02 -1.95
CA SER A 78 18.55 -9.01 -0.56
C SER A 78 17.84 -7.71 -0.16
N HIS A 79 18.08 -6.59 -0.84
CA HIS A 79 17.51 -5.29 -0.51
C HIS A 79 16.14 -5.03 -1.17
N ILE A 80 15.64 -6.00 -1.94
CA ILE A 80 14.45 -5.86 -2.80
C ILE A 80 13.42 -6.94 -2.46
N ASP A 81 13.54 -7.59 -1.30
CA ASP A 81 12.60 -8.63 -0.90
C ASP A 81 11.21 -8.01 -0.62
N PRO A 82 10.16 -8.40 -1.38
CA PRO A 82 8.83 -7.83 -1.24
C PRO A 82 8.09 -8.30 0.04
N THR A 83 8.67 -9.25 0.78
CA THR A 83 8.16 -9.83 2.03
C THR A 83 8.67 -9.06 3.25
N ILE A 84 9.84 -8.42 3.15
CA ILE A 84 10.31 -7.45 4.13
C ILE A 84 9.33 -6.27 4.06
N GLY A 85 8.64 -5.99 5.17
CA GLY A 85 7.67 -4.90 5.28
C GLY A 85 8.28 -3.54 4.90
N PRO A 86 7.47 -2.46 4.85
CA PRO A 86 8.03 -1.12 4.66
C PRO A 86 9.20 -0.93 5.65
N PRO A 87 10.34 -0.37 5.21
CA PRO A 87 11.48 -0.18 6.10
C PRO A 87 10.96 0.50 7.38
N LEU A 88 11.26 -0.09 8.54
CA LEU A 88 10.93 0.51 9.83
C LEU A 88 11.39 1.97 9.78
N PRO A 89 10.56 2.95 10.19
CA PRO A 89 11.01 4.33 10.27
C PRO A 89 12.26 4.31 11.14
N THR A 90 13.42 4.54 10.53
CA THR A 90 14.66 4.63 11.28
C THR A 90 14.44 5.76 12.27
N PRO A 91 14.67 5.56 13.57
CA PRO A 91 14.66 6.66 14.51
C PRO A 91 15.66 7.68 13.98
N GLY A 92 15.16 8.86 13.60
CA GLY A 92 16.00 9.92 13.08
C GLY A 92 17.08 10.20 14.10
N HIS A 93 18.32 9.79 13.82
CA HIS A 93 19.47 10.27 14.55
C HIS A 93 19.49 11.77 14.31
N ARG A 94 19.02 12.52 15.31
CA ARG A 94 19.11 13.97 15.36
C ARG A 94 20.57 14.28 15.13
N HIS A 95 20.89 14.89 13.99
CA HIS A 95 22.16 15.56 13.86
C HIS A 95 22.15 16.64 14.93
N LEU A 96 22.93 16.46 16.00
CA LEU A 96 23.35 17.59 16.81
C LEU A 96 24.09 18.51 15.84
N GLN A 97 23.45 19.61 15.46
CA GLN A 97 24.19 20.76 14.95
C GLN A 97 25.03 21.25 16.13
N SER A 98 26.31 20.86 16.13
CA SER A 98 27.34 21.47 16.95
C SER A 98 27.35 22.96 16.63
N SER A 99 26.99 23.78 17.60
CA SER A 99 27.28 25.23 17.60
C SER A 99 28.62 25.47 18.28
#